data_AF-A0A7Z9WY97-F1
#
_entry.id   AF-A0A7Z9WY97-F1
#
_cell.length_a   1.000
_cell.length_b   1.000
_cell.length_c   1.000
_cell.angle_alpha   90.00
_cell.angle_beta   90.00
_cell.angle_gamma   90.00
#
_symmetry.space_group_name_H-M   'P 1'
#
loop_
_entity.id
_entity.type
_entity.pdbx_description
1 polymer ?
#
loop_
_entity_poly.entity_id
_entity_poly.type
_entity_poly.pdbx_seq_one_letter_code
_entity_poly.pdbx_strand_id
1 'polypeptide(L)'
;PHDAHTDALSKKNKSCETCHLQEKEQFYPLFNRLKNTNKETVMNIYHDGCIACHGEMRLKGEKTGPIECDSCHREQKKFSSSRLAMGFDKSLHARHVKVHEKKCETCHHEYDEKTKKLFYDKGKEGTCRYCHKEETQENMLSMRVSSHIACINCHIKNQKKNPLDLPVKCSQCHDASYRKTIKKLDVIPRLERNQPDMVMIKTGVEDLDVIGKNRMNLVPFDHKAHEGYNNSCRVCHHEAMKKCSECHTLGGADAGKGVNLELAMHKPDTDHSCVGCHATQYKKNKNCAGCHQSTPTSAKMSDRSCKVCHIPLPEGVKLDENTAKLLLEARPKKAPTFTQEEIPEKISIGKLSKKYEAVDFPHRKIINKITENMGDNTLAQHFHAEKATTCSGCHHNAPLTKQPSG
;
A
#
# COMPACT_ATOMS: atom_id res chain seq x y z
N PRO A 1 9.52 -22.87 15.74
CA PRO A 1 10.81 -22.32 15.25
C PRO A 1 11.24 -23.04 13.96
N HIS A 2 10.63 -22.70 12.82
CA HIS A 2 10.82 -23.44 11.56
C HIS A 2 12.26 -23.37 11.04
N ASP A 3 12.85 -22.17 10.98
CA ASP A 3 14.22 -21.99 10.46
C ASP A 3 15.27 -22.80 11.23
N ALA A 4 15.11 -22.96 12.55
CA ALA A 4 15.98 -23.80 13.35
C ALA A 4 15.90 -25.29 12.97
N HIS A 5 14.72 -25.79 12.58
CA HIS A 5 14.58 -27.17 12.10
C HIS A 5 15.22 -27.31 10.73
N THR A 6 14.99 -26.38 9.80
CA THR A 6 15.62 -26.44 8.48
C THR A 6 17.14 -26.36 8.55
N ASP A 7 17.69 -25.53 9.45
CA ASP A 7 19.13 -25.41 9.64
C ASP A 7 19.74 -26.68 10.24
N ALA A 8 19.05 -27.33 11.17
CA ALA A 8 19.49 -28.60 11.75
C ALA A 8 19.44 -29.75 10.74
N LEU A 9 18.37 -29.83 9.94
CA LEU A 9 18.20 -30.87 8.92
C LEU A 9 19.16 -30.69 7.73
N SER A 10 19.41 -29.45 7.31
CA SER A 10 20.36 -29.15 6.23
C SER A 10 21.78 -29.64 6.56
N LYS A 11 22.23 -29.49 7.81
CA LYS A 11 23.53 -30.03 8.29
C LYS A 11 23.63 -31.55 8.22
N LYS A 12 22.50 -32.24 8.11
CA LYS A 12 22.38 -33.70 7.96
C LYS A 12 22.05 -34.12 6.53
N ASN A 13 22.20 -33.22 5.55
CA ASN A 13 21.81 -33.43 4.16
C ASN A 13 20.35 -33.86 3.97
N LYS A 14 19.46 -33.50 4.90
CA LYS A 14 18.02 -33.74 4.81
C LYS A 14 17.32 -32.53 4.19
N SER A 15 16.34 -32.80 3.34
CA SER A 15 15.60 -31.77 2.59
C SER A 15 14.18 -31.56 3.13
N CYS A 16 13.41 -30.66 2.48
CA CYS A 16 12.02 -30.36 2.80
C CYS A 16 11.12 -31.61 2.84
N GLU A 17 11.43 -32.64 2.04
CA GLU A 17 10.67 -33.90 1.96
C GLU A 17 10.65 -34.69 3.27
N THR A 18 11.56 -34.37 4.20
CA THR A 18 11.58 -34.93 5.55
C THR A 18 10.31 -34.62 6.34
N CYS A 19 9.64 -33.51 6.02
CA CYS A 19 8.50 -33.01 6.80
C CYS A 19 7.31 -32.56 5.94
N HIS A 20 7.48 -32.49 4.62
CA HIS A 20 6.48 -31.95 3.70
C HIS A 20 6.24 -32.92 2.56
N LEU A 21 4.95 -33.20 2.32
CA LEU A 21 4.52 -34.00 1.19
C LEU A 21 4.57 -33.16 -0.10
N GLN A 22 4.78 -33.85 -1.21
CA GLN A 22 4.70 -33.28 -2.54
C GLN A 22 3.46 -33.75 -3.27
N GLU A 23 2.92 -32.89 -4.13
CA GLU A 23 1.96 -33.26 -5.16
C GLU A 23 2.34 -32.49 -6.43
N LYS A 24 2.39 -33.19 -7.57
CA LYS A 24 2.84 -32.61 -8.86
C LYS A 24 4.17 -31.86 -8.75
N GLU A 25 5.15 -32.47 -8.05
CA GLU A 25 6.49 -31.90 -7.80
C GLU A 25 6.51 -30.59 -6.97
N GLN A 26 5.40 -30.23 -6.32
CA GLN A 26 5.30 -29.07 -5.45
C GLN A 26 5.17 -29.51 -4.00
N PHE A 27 6.02 -28.96 -3.13
CA PHE A 27 5.91 -29.11 -1.69
C PHE A 27 4.69 -28.36 -1.15
N TYR A 28 3.91 -29.05 -0.33
CA TYR A 28 2.83 -28.46 0.44
C TYR A 28 3.34 -28.03 1.82
N PRO A 29 3.00 -26.81 2.29
CA PRO A 29 3.58 -26.24 3.51
C PRO A 29 3.02 -26.86 4.81
N LEU A 30 2.08 -27.80 4.73
CA LEU A 30 1.55 -28.50 5.88
C LEU A 30 2.50 -29.62 6.30
N PHE A 31 2.62 -29.87 7.60
CA PHE A 31 3.47 -30.92 8.15
C PHE A 31 2.87 -32.30 7.83
N ASN A 32 3.62 -33.11 7.07
CA ASN A 32 3.31 -34.49 6.68
C ASN A 32 1.86 -34.73 6.18
N ARG A 33 1.27 -33.74 5.49
CA ARG A 33 -0.06 -33.85 4.87
C ARG A 33 -0.25 -32.87 3.73
N LEU A 34 -1.23 -33.12 2.85
CA LEU A 34 -1.62 -32.20 1.77
C LEU A 34 -2.78 -31.27 2.16
N LYS A 35 -3.67 -31.72 3.04
CA LYS A 35 -4.83 -30.96 3.55
C LYS A 35 -5.09 -31.28 5.02
N ASN A 36 -5.80 -30.39 5.71
CA ASN A 36 -6.31 -30.69 7.04
C ASN A 36 -7.49 -31.66 6.95
N THR A 37 -7.55 -32.60 7.89
CA THR A 37 -8.65 -33.56 8.06
C THR A 37 -9.30 -33.33 9.44
N ASN A 38 -9.73 -34.38 10.13
CA ASN A 38 -10.27 -34.26 11.48
C ASN A 38 -9.14 -34.00 12.50
N LYS A 39 -9.53 -33.50 13.68
CA LYS A 39 -8.63 -33.12 14.77
C LYS A 39 -7.70 -34.26 15.20
N GLU A 40 -8.23 -35.48 15.35
CA GLU A 40 -7.49 -36.64 15.84
C GLU A 40 -6.41 -37.06 14.86
N THR A 41 -6.73 -37.19 13.57
CA THR A 41 -5.76 -37.50 12.53
C THR A 41 -4.65 -36.46 12.46
N VAL A 42 -4.99 -35.17 12.50
CA VAL A 42 -3.98 -34.09 12.47
C VAL A 42 -3.10 -34.11 13.72
N MET A 43 -3.68 -34.38 14.89
CA MET A 43 -2.95 -34.51 16.15
C MET A 43 -1.94 -35.66 16.10
N ASN A 44 -2.36 -36.85 15.65
CA ASN A 44 -1.49 -38.01 15.53
C ASN A 44 -0.34 -37.76 14.54
N ILE A 45 -0.60 -37.13 13.40
CA ILE A 45 0.46 -36.72 12.45
C ILE A 45 1.54 -35.88 13.14
N TYR A 46 1.16 -34.93 13.99
CA TYR A 46 2.13 -34.12 14.73
C TYR A 46 2.87 -34.94 15.79
N HIS A 47 2.16 -35.69 16.63
CA HIS A 47 2.81 -36.47 17.68
C HIS A 47 3.76 -37.52 17.11
N ASP A 48 3.29 -38.33 16.16
CA ASP A 48 4.09 -39.39 15.54
C ASP A 48 5.29 -38.81 14.80
N GLY A 49 5.08 -37.78 13.97
CA GLY A 49 6.16 -37.19 13.16
C GLY A 49 7.18 -36.41 13.98
N CYS A 50 6.74 -35.63 14.98
CA CYS A 50 7.64 -34.82 15.79
C CYS A 50 8.39 -35.66 16.83
N ILE A 51 7.68 -36.50 17.59
CA ILE A 51 8.26 -37.25 18.71
C ILE A 51 9.18 -38.35 18.20
N ALA A 52 8.83 -39.05 17.10
CA ALA A 52 9.69 -40.09 16.55
C ALA A 52 11.06 -39.54 16.13
N CYS A 53 11.09 -38.47 15.34
CA CYS A 53 12.34 -37.84 14.91
C CYS A 53 13.16 -37.35 16.11
N HIS A 54 12.51 -36.68 17.08
CA HIS A 54 13.22 -36.20 18.26
C HIS A 54 13.77 -37.34 19.12
N GLY A 55 13.01 -38.42 19.29
CA GLY A 55 13.40 -39.62 20.05
C GLY A 55 14.57 -40.36 19.42
N GLU A 56 14.55 -40.57 18.10
CA GLU A 56 15.66 -41.18 17.38
C GLU A 56 16.95 -40.36 17.52
N MET A 57 16.87 -39.03 17.41
CA MET A 57 18.01 -38.15 17.59
C MET A 57 18.52 -38.18 19.05
N ARG A 58 17.62 -38.28 20.03
CA ARG A 58 17.97 -38.41 21.46
C ARG A 58 18.77 -39.69 21.72
N LEU A 59 18.33 -40.82 21.16
CA LEU A 59 19.02 -42.11 21.30
C LEU A 59 20.42 -42.10 20.69
N LYS A 60 20.64 -41.30 19.64
CA LYS A 60 21.94 -41.09 19.00
C LYS A 60 22.83 -40.07 19.73
N GLY A 61 22.39 -39.54 20.87
CA GLY A 61 23.13 -38.51 21.62
C GLY A 61 23.20 -37.16 20.91
N GLU A 62 22.32 -36.91 19.93
CA GLU A 62 22.33 -35.69 19.13
C GLU A 62 21.52 -34.57 19.80
N LYS A 63 21.87 -33.31 19.50
CA LYS A 63 21.05 -32.16 19.90
C LYS A 63 19.68 -32.25 19.23
N THR A 64 18.63 -32.39 20.03
CA THR A 64 17.27 -32.67 19.57
C THR A 64 16.23 -31.78 20.25
N GLY A 65 14.99 -31.84 19.75
CA GLY A 65 13.84 -31.19 20.37
C GLY A 65 13.22 -32.03 21.49
N PRO A 66 12.16 -31.51 22.13
CA PRO A 66 11.50 -32.20 23.23
C PRO A 66 10.67 -33.40 22.78
N ILE A 67 10.54 -34.38 23.67
CA ILE A 67 9.59 -35.50 23.57
C ILE A 67 8.51 -35.48 24.67
N GLU A 68 8.65 -34.57 25.65
CA GLU A 68 7.73 -34.41 26.77
C GLU A 68 6.61 -33.40 26.47
N CYS A 69 5.44 -33.58 27.09
CA CYS A 69 4.22 -32.81 26.83
C CYS A 69 4.40 -31.29 27.02
N ASP A 70 4.89 -30.89 28.20
CA ASP A 70 5.00 -29.50 28.65
C ASP A 70 6.03 -28.69 27.85
N SER A 71 7.00 -29.38 27.26
CA SER A 71 8.09 -28.79 26.53
C SER A 71 7.70 -28.39 25.11
N CYS A 72 6.66 -29.03 24.55
CA CYS A 72 5.95 -28.62 23.33
C CYS A 72 4.74 -27.73 23.64
N HIS A 73 3.85 -28.17 24.54
CA HIS A 73 2.61 -27.50 24.93
C HIS A 73 2.84 -26.54 26.09
N ARG A 74 3.60 -25.48 25.83
CA ARG A 74 3.93 -24.46 26.84
C ARG A 74 2.79 -23.46 27.01
N GLU A 75 2.42 -23.19 28.25
CA GLU A 75 1.48 -22.13 28.61
C GLU A 75 2.08 -20.74 28.34
N GLN A 76 3.35 -20.54 28.71
CA GLN A 76 4.07 -19.29 28.43
C GLN A 76 4.83 -19.36 27.11
N LYS A 77 4.59 -18.38 26.24
CA LYS A 77 5.30 -18.25 24.97
C LYS A 77 6.76 -17.90 25.23
N LYS A 78 7.66 -18.86 24.98
CA LYS A 78 9.12 -18.65 25.02
C LYS A 78 9.61 -17.62 24.00
N PHE A 79 8.86 -17.41 22.91
CA PHE A 79 9.23 -16.52 21.82
C PHE A 79 8.04 -15.64 21.43
N SER A 80 8.30 -14.35 21.18
CA SER A 80 7.38 -13.45 20.52
C SER A 80 7.62 -13.47 19.00
N SER A 81 6.55 -13.30 18.21
CA SER A 81 6.67 -13.27 16.76
C SER A 81 7.07 -11.88 16.30
N SER A 82 8.22 -11.76 15.62
CA SER A 82 8.64 -10.57 14.88
C SER A 82 8.17 -10.59 13.40
N ARG A 83 7.33 -11.56 13.02
CA ARG A 83 6.89 -11.79 11.65
C ARG A 83 6.20 -10.56 11.05
N LEU A 84 6.72 -10.08 9.94
CA LEU A 84 6.04 -9.11 9.08
C LEU A 84 5.36 -9.79 7.90
N ALA A 85 4.19 -9.29 7.48
CA ALA A 85 3.54 -9.75 6.26
C ALA A 85 4.40 -9.46 5.04
N MET A 86 4.62 -10.46 4.18
CA MET A 86 5.34 -10.30 2.92
C MET A 86 4.39 -9.85 1.80
N GLY A 87 4.91 -9.06 0.87
CA GLY A 87 4.20 -8.55 -0.29
C GLY A 87 5.15 -7.88 -1.27
N PHE A 88 4.72 -7.71 -2.51
CA PHE A 88 5.51 -7.04 -3.53
C PHE A 88 5.23 -5.54 -3.51
N ASP A 89 6.28 -4.75 -3.33
CA ASP A 89 6.28 -3.37 -3.80
C ASP A 89 6.58 -3.36 -5.32
N LYS A 90 6.45 -2.20 -5.96
CA LYS A 90 6.68 -2.06 -7.41
C LYS A 90 8.08 -2.52 -7.83
N SER A 91 9.10 -2.23 -7.01
CA SER A 91 10.47 -2.63 -7.30
C SER A 91 10.62 -4.14 -7.30
N LEU A 92 10.15 -4.82 -6.25
CA LEU A 92 10.26 -6.26 -6.13
C LEU A 92 9.42 -6.98 -7.21
N HIS A 93 8.23 -6.45 -7.52
CA HIS A 93 7.42 -6.94 -8.63
C HIS A 93 8.18 -6.81 -9.97
N ALA A 94 8.71 -5.62 -10.28
CA ALA A 94 9.46 -5.37 -11.51
C ALA A 94 10.70 -6.28 -11.67
N ARG A 95 11.36 -6.63 -10.57
CA ARG A 95 12.47 -7.62 -10.59
C ARG A 95 11.98 -9.00 -11.07
N HIS A 96 10.83 -9.46 -10.61
CA HIS A 96 10.25 -10.73 -11.07
C HIS A 96 9.81 -10.64 -12.54
N VAL A 97 9.15 -9.54 -12.94
CA VAL A 97 8.78 -9.32 -14.34
C VAL A 97 9.99 -9.36 -15.26
N LYS A 98 11.13 -8.76 -14.84
CA LYS A 98 12.38 -8.77 -15.61
C LYS A 98 12.94 -10.18 -15.76
N VAL A 99 13.01 -10.96 -14.68
CA VAL A 99 13.52 -12.34 -14.71
C VAL A 99 12.65 -13.26 -15.56
N HIS A 100 11.34 -13.02 -15.56
CA HIS A 100 10.39 -13.81 -16.35
C HIS A 100 10.05 -13.20 -17.71
N GLU A 101 10.82 -12.22 -18.19
CA GLU A 101 10.65 -11.64 -19.54
C GLU A 101 9.21 -11.18 -19.84
N LYS A 102 8.53 -10.60 -18.85
CA LYS A 102 7.11 -10.18 -18.93
C LYS A 102 6.09 -11.30 -19.15
N LYS A 103 6.43 -12.56 -18.88
CA LYS A 103 5.50 -13.71 -18.92
C LYS A 103 4.60 -13.75 -17.68
N CYS A 104 3.57 -12.90 -17.66
CA CYS A 104 2.61 -12.77 -16.56
C CYS A 104 1.90 -14.10 -16.21
N GLU A 105 1.68 -14.96 -17.20
CA GLU A 105 1.09 -16.29 -17.08
C GLU A 105 1.87 -17.24 -16.17
N THR A 106 3.12 -16.90 -15.84
CA THR A 106 3.94 -17.67 -14.88
C THR A 106 3.36 -17.62 -13.46
N CYS A 107 2.60 -16.57 -13.12
CA CYS A 107 2.12 -16.32 -11.76
C CYS A 107 0.63 -15.97 -11.69
N HIS A 108 0.13 -15.19 -12.65
CA HIS A 108 -1.26 -14.75 -12.65
C HIS A 108 -2.15 -15.76 -13.34
N HIS A 109 -3.30 -16.01 -12.71
CA HIS A 109 -4.34 -16.87 -13.24
C HIS A 109 -5.72 -16.36 -12.83
N GLU A 110 -6.71 -16.77 -13.60
CA GLU A 110 -8.13 -16.69 -13.32
C GLU A 110 -8.71 -18.11 -13.33
N TYR A 111 -9.91 -18.26 -12.77
CA TYR A 111 -10.61 -19.54 -12.73
C TYR A 111 -11.78 -19.53 -13.72
N ASP A 112 -11.83 -20.53 -14.60
CA ASP A 112 -12.96 -20.75 -15.51
C ASP A 112 -13.94 -21.76 -14.87
N GLU A 113 -15.14 -21.29 -14.54
CA GLU A 113 -16.18 -22.13 -13.94
C GLU A 113 -16.69 -23.24 -14.86
N LYS A 114 -16.66 -23.04 -16.18
CA LYS A 114 -17.13 -24.03 -17.16
C LYS A 114 -16.15 -25.16 -17.32
N THR A 115 -14.86 -24.82 -17.47
CA THR A 115 -13.80 -25.83 -17.66
C THR A 115 -13.20 -26.34 -16.36
N LYS A 116 -13.51 -25.68 -15.22
CA LYS A 116 -12.96 -25.95 -13.88
C LYS A 116 -11.43 -25.93 -13.85
N LYS A 117 -10.83 -25.03 -14.64
CA LYS A 117 -9.38 -24.92 -14.80
C LYS A 117 -8.92 -23.48 -14.57
N LEU A 118 -7.68 -23.37 -14.11
CA LEU A 118 -6.97 -22.10 -14.05
C LEU A 118 -6.42 -21.76 -15.44
N PHE A 119 -6.53 -20.50 -15.84
CA PHE A 119 -6.01 -19.99 -17.10
C PHE A 119 -5.46 -18.58 -16.91
N TYR A 120 -4.62 -18.11 -17.83
CA TYR A 120 -4.14 -16.73 -17.82
C TYR A 120 -5.08 -15.82 -18.62
N ASP A 121 -5.61 -14.78 -17.97
CA ASP A 121 -6.43 -13.74 -18.60
C ASP A 121 -5.64 -12.43 -18.69
N LYS A 122 -5.14 -12.12 -19.88
CA LYS A 122 -4.26 -10.98 -20.13
C LYS A 122 -4.97 -9.66 -19.84
N GLY A 123 -4.35 -8.82 -19.02
CA GLY A 123 -4.92 -7.52 -18.62
C GLY A 123 -5.83 -7.61 -17.39
N LYS A 124 -6.06 -8.82 -16.84
CA LYS A 124 -6.79 -9.00 -15.57
C LYS A 124 -5.90 -9.20 -14.35
N GLU A 125 -4.57 -9.16 -14.52
CA GLU A 125 -3.60 -9.39 -13.44
C GLU A 125 -3.88 -8.50 -12.21
N GLY A 126 -3.86 -9.10 -11.02
CA GLY A 126 -4.13 -8.39 -9.78
C GLY A 126 -3.30 -8.95 -8.64
N THR A 127 -3.44 -8.37 -7.45
CA THR A 127 -2.87 -9.01 -6.28
C THR A 127 -3.62 -10.30 -5.99
N CYS A 128 -2.88 -11.33 -5.58
CA CYS A 128 -3.43 -12.61 -5.11
C CYS A 128 -4.53 -12.43 -4.04
N ARG A 129 -4.46 -11.33 -3.28
CA ARG A 129 -5.36 -11.01 -2.16
C ARG A 129 -6.79 -10.69 -2.57
N TYR A 130 -7.04 -10.40 -3.84
CA TYR A 130 -8.40 -10.19 -4.32
C TYR A 130 -9.22 -11.49 -4.28
N CYS A 131 -8.57 -12.63 -4.51
CA CYS A 131 -9.21 -13.94 -4.49
C CYS A 131 -8.78 -14.73 -3.25
N HIS A 132 -7.48 -14.92 -3.04
CA HIS A 132 -6.96 -15.66 -1.90
C HIS A 132 -7.10 -14.85 -0.60
N LYS A 133 -8.13 -15.18 0.20
CA LYS A 133 -8.42 -14.55 1.49
C LYS A 133 -7.63 -15.20 2.64
N GLU A 134 -7.95 -14.84 3.88
CA GLU A 134 -7.25 -15.35 5.06
C GLU A 134 -7.43 -16.87 5.24
N GLU A 135 -8.63 -17.35 4.97
CA GLU A 135 -8.99 -18.76 5.06
C GLU A 135 -9.14 -19.40 3.69
N THR A 136 -8.98 -20.71 3.63
CA THR A 136 -9.26 -21.49 2.42
C THR A 136 -10.77 -21.61 2.27
N GLN A 137 -11.28 -21.25 1.09
CA GLN A 137 -12.70 -21.30 0.76
C GLN A 137 -12.88 -22.24 -0.44
N GLU A 138 -13.57 -23.37 -0.23
CA GLU A 138 -13.76 -24.40 -1.24
C GLU A 138 -12.44 -24.79 -1.94
N ASN A 139 -12.32 -24.53 -3.25
CA ASN A 139 -11.14 -24.82 -4.07
C ASN A 139 -10.11 -23.68 -4.09
N MET A 140 -10.35 -22.59 -3.35
CA MET A 140 -9.50 -21.41 -3.30
C MET A 140 -8.66 -21.42 -2.02
N LEU A 141 -7.38 -21.76 -2.17
CA LEU A 141 -6.43 -21.79 -1.05
C LEU A 141 -6.30 -20.41 -0.40
N SER A 142 -6.14 -20.37 0.93
CA SER A 142 -5.82 -19.13 1.64
C SER A 142 -4.56 -18.46 1.09
N MET A 143 -4.46 -17.14 1.25
CA MET A 143 -3.29 -16.34 0.87
C MET A 143 -1.99 -16.90 1.43
N ARG A 144 -2.03 -17.43 2.66
CA ARG A 144 -0.86 -18.02 3.31
C ARG A 144 -0.39 -19.27 2.56
N VAL A 145 -1.31 -20.18 2.26
CA VAL A 145 -0.99 -21.46 1.62
C VAL A 145 -0.61 -21.23 0.16
N SER A 146 -1.40 -20.47 -0.59
CA SER A 146 -1.14 -20.18 -2.00
C SER A 146 0.21 -19.48 -2.21
N SER A 147 0.53 -18.48 -1.38
CA SER A 147 1.84 -17.79 -1.47
C SER A 147 3.01 -18.71 -1.16
N HIS A 148 2.90 -19.55 -0.12
CA HIS A 148 3.99 -20.49 0.20
C HIS A 148 4.18 -21.51 -0.91
N ILE A 149 3.11 -22.05 -1.48
CA ILE A 149 3.22 -23.00 -2.60
C ILE A 149 3.84 -22.29 -3.81
N ALA A 150 3.29 -21.17 -4.25
CA ALA A 150 3.75 -20.51 -5.48
C ALA A 150 5.18 -19.96 -5.36
N CYS A 151 5.47 -19.18 -4.31
CA CYS A 151 6.75 -18.48 -4.20
C CYS A 151 7.88 -19.45 -3.83
N ILE A 152 7.70 -20.27 -2.80
CA ILE A 152 8.78 -21.10 -2.26
C ILE A 152 9.13 -22.22 -3.24
N ASN A 153 8.14 -22.89 -3.86
CA ASN A 153 8.45 -23.93 -4.85
C ASN A 153 9.16 -23.37 -6.08
N CYS A 154 8.77 -22.18 -6.56
CA CYS A 154 9.49 -21.52 -7.66
C CYS A 154 10.93 -21.19 -7.25
N HIS A 155 11.15 -20.69 -6.05
CA HIS A 155 12.49 -20.40 -5.54
C HIS A 155 13.34 -21.66 -5.38
N ILE A 156 12.81 -22.73 -4.77
CA ILE A 156 13.52 -24.03 -4.64
C ILE A 156 13.91 -24.58 -6.01
N LYS A 157 13.01 -24.55 -7.00
CA LYS A 157 13.28 -25.04 -8.36
C LYS A 157 14.40 -24.26 -9.04
N ASN A 158 14.49 -22.95 -8.80
CA ASN A 158 15.49 -22.09 -9.43
C ASN A 158 16.81 -21.99 -8.66
N GLN A 159 16.83 -22.26 -7.34
CA GLN A 159 18.08 -22.35 -6.56
C GLN A 159 19.04 -23.39 -7.15
N LYS A 160 18.51 -24.48 -7.72
CA LYS A 160 19.31 -25.52 -8.40
C LYS A 160 20.00 -25.03 -9.69
N LYS A 161 19.48 -23.96 -10.31
CA LYS A 161 19.95 -23.44 -11.61
C LYS A 161 20.86 -22.23 -11.46
N ASN A 162 20.58 -21.36 -10.48
CA ASN A 162 21.42 -20.25 -10.14
C ASN A 162 21.22 -19.91 -8.66
N PRO A 163 22.23 -20.08 -7.79
CA PRO A 163 22.10 -19.90 -6.34
C PRO A 163 21.95 -18.44 -5.88
N LEU A 164 21.55 -17.51 -6.75
CA LEU A 164 21.28 -16.12 -6.42
C LEU A 164 20.18 -15.99 -5.33
N ASP A 165 20.57 -16.06 -4.06
CA ASP A 165 19.87 -15.60 -2.85
C ASP A 165 18.32 -15.63 -2.90
N LEU A 166 17.74 -16.71 -3.44
CA LEU A 166 16.30 -16.86 -3.56
C LEU A 166 15.76 -17.26 -2.18
N PRO A 167 14.92 -16.42 -1.54
CA PRO A 167 14.54 -16.64 -0.15
C PRO A 167 13.60 -17.85 -0.04
N VAL A 168 13.99 -18.83 0.78
CA VAL A 168 13.20 -20.03 1.07
C VAL A 168 12.98 -20.25 2.57
N LYS A 169 13.74 -19.54 3.42
CA LYS A 169 13.55 -19.54 4.87
C LYS A 169 12.50 -18.52 5.30
N CYS A 170 11.93 -18.73 6.49
CA CYS A 170 10.92 -17.85 7.04
C CYS A 170 11.47 -16.43 7.24
N SER A 171 12.63 -16.32 7.88
CA SER A 171 13.33 -15.05 8.12
C SER A 171 13.66 -14.29 6.84
N GLN A 172 14.01 -14.98 5.76
CA GLN A 172 14.36 -14.34 4.48
C GLN A 172 13.16 -13.66 3.78
N CYS A 173 11.93 -13.93 4.20
CA CYS A 173 10.73 -13.26 3.69
C CYS A 173 10.03 -12.40 4.75
N HIS A 174 10.07 -12.82 6.01
CA HIS A 174 9.24 -12.27 7.07
C HIS A 174 9.99 -11.40 8.09
N ASP A 175 11.33 -11.43 8.09
CA ASP A 175 12.12 -10.62 9.02
C ASP A 175 12.30 -9.18 8.52
N ALA A 176 12.19 -8.21 9.43
CA ALA A 176 12.32 -6.79 9.10
C ALA A 176 13.73 -6.40 8.66
N SER A 177 14.77 -7.00 9.26
CA SER A 177 16.16 -6.70 8.93
C SER A 177 16.53 -7.28 7.56
N TYR A 178 16.11 -8.51 7.27
CA TYR A 178 16.33 -9.11 5.96
C TYR A 178 15.60 -8.36 4.86
N ARG A 179 14.34 -7.95 5.09
CA ARG A 179 13.59 -7.19 4.08
C ARG A 179 14.28 -5.88 3.65
N LYS A 180 15.09 -5.28 4.53
CA LYS A 180 15.88 -4.08 4.19
C LYS A 180 17.06 -4.38 3.27
N THR A 181 17.55 -5.63 3.22
CA THR A 181 18.66 -6.03 2.33
C THR A 181 18.18 -6.37 0.91
N ILE A 182 16.88 -6.55 0.71
CA ILE A 182 16.30 -6.83 -0.62
C ILE A 182 16.59 -5.65 -1.55
N LYS A 183 17.45 -5.88 -2.55
CA LYS A 183 17.82 -4.88 -3.55
C LYS A 183 16.57 -4.27 -4.21
N LYS A 184 16.53 -2.93 -4.23
CA LYS A 184 15.55 -2.15 -4.97
C LYS A 184 16.11 -1.70 -6.31
N LEU A 185 15.25 -1.55 -7.30
CA LEU A 185 15.60 -0.96 -8.58
C LEU A 185 15.62 0.56 -8.43
N ASP A 186 16.67 1.21 -8.97
CA ASP A 186 16.78 2.67 -8.98
C ASP A 186 15.72 3.28 -9.92
N VAL A 187 15.54 2.65 -11.08
CA VAL A 187 14.48 2.99 -12.04
C VAL A 187 13.49 1.84 -12.09
N ILE A 188 12.27 2.10 -11.65
CA ILE A 188 11.17 1.14 -11.66
C ILE A 188 10.34 1.40 -12.92
N PRO A 189 10.32 0.48 -13.91
CA PRO A 189 9.45 0.62 -15.06
C PRO A 189 7.98 0.67 -14.64
N ARG A 190 7.16 1.42 -15.39
CA ARG A 190 5.72 1.39 -15.21
C ARG A 190 5.20 -0.03 -15.44
N LEU A 191 4.29 -0.48 -14.56
CA LEU A 191 3.67 -1.79 -14.68
C LEU A 191 2.48 -1.66 -15.62
N GLU A 192 2.67 -2.01 -16.89
CA GLU A 192 1.62 -1.91 -17.91
C GLU A 192 0.56 -3.00 -17.75
N ARG A 193 -0.70 -2.58 -17.63
CA ARG A 193 -1.90 -3.42 -17.50
C ARG A 193 -3.12 -2.73 -18.14
N ASN A 194 -2.89 -1.97 -19.21
CA ASN A 194 -3.91 -1.20 -19.92
C ASN A 194 -4.67 -0.19 -19.03
N GLN A 195 -4.01 0.32 -17.98
CA GLN A 195 -4.58 1.37 -17.15
C GLN A 195 -4.54 2.73 -17.88
N PRO A 196 -5.54 3.61 -17.66
CA PRO A 196 -5.52 4.94 -18.26
C PRO A 196 -4.40 5.78 -17.65
N ASP A 197 -3.85 6.72 -18.43
CA ASP A 197 -2.91 7.70 -17.91
C ASP A 197 -3.65 8.78 -17.09
N MET A 198 -4.80 9.20 -17.58
CA MET A 198 -5.66 10.21 -16.96
C MET A 198 -7.11 9.75 -17.10
N VAL A 199 -7.93 10.00 -16.09
CA VAL A 199 -9.32 9.53 -16.05
C VAL A 199 -10.22 10.53 -15.36
N MET A 200 -11.47 10.61 -15.79
CA MET A 200 -12.52 11.33 -15.07
C MET A 200 -13.10 10.41 -13.99
N ILE A 201 -13.02 10.79 -12.72
CA ILE A 201 -13.78 10.14 -11.65
C ILE A 201 -15.24 10.59 -11.78
N LYS A 202 -16.11 9.60 -11.98
CA LYS A 202 -17.56 9.78 -12.19
C LYS A 202 -18.34 8.97 -11.15
N THR A 203 -19.63 9.27 -11.03
CA THR A 203 -20.56 8.66 -10.06
C THR A 203 -20.95 7.21 -10.39
N GLY A 204 -20.54 6.70 -11.56
CA GLY A 204 -20.87 5.36 -12.05
C GLY A 204 -22.32 5.19 -12.51
N VAL A 205 -23.14 6.23 -12.36
CA VAL A 205 -24.56 6.24 -12.73
C VAL A 205 -24.71 7.03 -14.03
N GLU A 206 -25.27 6.40 -15.06
CA GLU A 206 -25.60 7.04 -16.34
C GLU A 206 -26.98 7.71 -16.33
N ASP A 207 -27.80 7.42 -15.31
CA ASP A 207 -29.13 7.97 -15.11
C ASP A 207 -29.10 9.46 -14.74
N LEU A 208 -29.72 10.27 -15.60
CA LEU A 208 -29.77 11.73 -15.50
C LEU A 208 -30.51 12.22 -14.25
N ASP A 209 -31.47 11.47 -13.73
CA ASP A 209 -32.20 11.82 -12.49
C ASP A 209 -31.33 11.67 -11.23
N VAL A 210 -30.29 10.82 -11.32
CA VAL A 210 -29.27 10.65 -10.27
C VAL A 210 -28.07 11.58 -10.51
N ILE A 211 -27.75 11.91 -11.76
CA ILE A 211 -26.79 12.97 -12.11
C ILE A 211 -27.30 14.33 -11.61
N GLY A 212 -28.62 14.59 -11.66
CA GLY A 212 -29.25 15.76 -11.03
C GLY A 212 -29.06 15.82 -9.50
N LYS A 213 -28.68 14.71 -8.86
CA LYS A 213 -28.30 14.64 -7.43
C LYS A 213 -26.79 14.79 -7.22
N ASN A 214 -25.95 14.78 -8.26
CA ASN A 214 -24.53 15.07 -8.12
C ASN A 214 -24.35 16.57 -7.87
N ARG A 215 -23.94 16.91 -6.66
CA ARG A 215 -23.81 18.30 -6.21
C ARG A 215 -22.45 18.92 -6.49
N MET A 216 -21.53 18.14 -7.05
CA MET A 216 -20.15 18.56 -7.30
C MET A 216 -19.74 18.34 -8.76
N ASN A 217 -18.85 19.20 -9.25
CA ASN A 217 -18.24 19.00 -10.56
C ASN A 217 -17.44 17.68 -10.60
N LEU A 218 -17.15 17.17 -11.81
CA LEU A 218 -16.35 15.97 -11.97
C LEU A 218 -14.88 16.22 -11.60
N VAL A 219 -14.14 15.15 -11.33
CA VAL A 219 -12.73 15.20 -10.92
C VAL A 219 -11.86 14.57 -12.00
N PRO A 220 -11.06 15.35 -12.74
CA PRO A 220 -10.02 14.78 -13.59
C PRO A 220 -8.84 14.35 -12.72
N PHE A 221 -8.39 13.11 -12.93
CA PHE A 221 -7.40 12.42 -12.11
C PHE A 221 -6.22 11.95 -12.96
N ASP A 222 -5.02 12.33 -12.56
CA ASP A 222 -3.76 11.90 -13.18
C ASP A 222 -3.35 10.53 -12.60
N HIS A 223 -3.86 9.46 -13.19
CA HIS A 223 -3.59 8.10 -12.73
C HIS A 223 -2.11 7.74 -12.87
N LYS A 224 -1.47 8.11 -13.98
CA LYS A 224 -0.06 7.83 -14.25
C LYS A 224 0.86 8.44 -13.20
N ALA A 225 0.65 9.70 -12.83
CA ALA A 225 1.45 10.33 -11.77
C ALA A 225 1.24 9.63 -10.42
N HIS A 226 -0.01 9.29 -10.07
CA HIS A 226 -0.32 8.58 -8.83
C HIS A 226 0.21 7.15 -8.79
N GLU A 227 0.42 6.50 -9.94
CA GLU A 227 1.23 5.30 -9.99
C GLU A 227 2.65 5.63 -9.47
N GLY A 228 3.33 6.64 -10.00
CA GLY A 228 4.68 7.01 -9.54
C GLY A 228 4.81 7.29 -8.04
N TYR A 229 3.77 7.88 -7.42
CA TYR A 229 3.79 8.25 -6.00
C TYR A 229 3.50 7.10 -5.03
N ASN A 230 3.03 5.95 -5.52
CA ASN A 230 2.59 4.84 -4.68
C ASN A 230 3.39 3.56 -4.91
N ASN A 231 3.66 2.83 -3.83
CA ASN A 231 4.42 1.57 -3.87
C ASN A 231 3.60 0.35 -4.33
N SER A 232 2.29 0.50 -4.51
CA SER A 232 1.39 -0.58 -4.96
C SER A 232 0.06 -0.01 -5.46
N CYS A 233 -0.56 -0.68 -6.42
CA CYS A 233 -1.91 -0.37 -6.88
C CYS A 233 -2.95 -0.60 -5.75
N ARG A 234 -2.66 -1.50 -4.82
CA ARG A 234 -3.54 -1.88 -3.70
C ARG A 234 -3.76 -0.74 -2.69
N VAL A 235 -2.91 0.30 -2.72
CA VAL A 235 -3.14 1.50 -1.92
C VAL A 235 -4.47 2.16 -2.28
N CYS A 236 -4.93 2.05 -3.53
CA CYS A 236 -6.25 2.56 -3.94
C CYS A 236 -7.22 1.41 -4.27
N HIS A 237 -6.78 0.46 -5.10
CA HIS A 237 -7.54 -0.73 -5.46
C HIS A 237 -7.47 -1.78 -4.35
N HIS A 238 -8.17 -1.54 -3.24
CA HIS A 238 -8.00 -2.37 -2.04
C HIS A 238 -8.68 -3.74 -2.14
N GLU A 239 -9.70 -3.87 -3.00
CA GLU A 239 -10.49 -5.10 -3.17
C GLU A 239 -10.44 -5.68 -4.60
N ALA A 240 -10.38 -4.84 -5.63
CA ALA A 240 -10.29 -5.26 -7.03
C ALA A 240 -9.72 -4.14 -7.92
N MET A 241 -9.12 -4.51 -9.06
CA MET A 241 -8.70 -3.58 -10.12
C MET A 241 -9.91 -3.17 -10.99
N LYS A 242 -10.87 -2.50 -10.35
CA LYS A 242 -12.14 -2.03 -10.93
C LYS A 242 -12.34 -0.55 -10.62
N LYS A 243 -13.33 0.08 -11.26
CA LYS A 243 -13.69 1.47 -10.97
C LYS A 243 -14.24 1.56 -9.54
N CYS A 244 -13.89 2.62 -8.81
CA CYS A 244 -14.39 2.84 -7.45
C CYS A 244 -15.93 2.84 -7.41
N SER A 245 -16.54 3.45 -8.41
CA SER A 245 -18.00 3.61 -8.52
C SER A 245 -18.77 2.31 -8.75
N GLU A 246 -18.11 1.19 -9.07
CA GLU A 246 -18.76 -0.12 -9.14
C GLU A 246 -19.20 -0.62 -7.76
N CYS A 247 -18.52 -0.19 -6.68
CA CYS A 247 -18.87 -0.55 -5.31
C CYS A 247 -19.31 0.68 -4.48
N HIS A 248 -18.72 1.84 -4.77
CA HIS A 248 -18.96 3.09 -4.07
C HIS A 248 -19.84 4.02 -4.91
N THR A 249 -21.13 3.71 -4.97
CA THR A 249 -22.14 4.56 -5.65
C THR A 249 -22.44 5.81 -4.82
N LEU A 250 -23.22 6.76 -5.37
CA LEU A 250 -23.65 7.95 -4.62
C LEU A 250 -24.48 7.61 -3.37
N GLY A 251 -25.36 6.61 -3.46
CA GLY A 251 -26.17 6.15 -2.33
C GLY A 251 -25.45 5.18 -1.39
N GLY A 252 -24.29 4.67 -1.79
CA GLY A 252 -23.69 3.49 -1.19
C GLY A 252 -24.38 2.21 -1.70
N ALA A 253 -23.59 1.16 -1.92
CA ALA A 253 -24.09 -0.15 -2.32
C ALA A 253 -23.59 -1.22 -1.36
N ASP A 254 -24.27 -2.37 -1.31
CA ASP A 254 -23.87 -3.51 -0.47
C ASP A 254 -22.48 -4.03 -0.83
N ALA A 255 -22.13 -4.01 -2.13
CA ALA A 255 -20.79 -4.35 -2.61
C ALA A 255 -19.70 -3.44 -2.00
N GLY A 256 -20.02 -2.17 -1.72
CA GLY A 256 -19.16 -1.22 -1.01
C GLY A 256 -19.39 -1.20 0.50
N LYS A 257 -20.18 -2.13 1.06
CA LYS A 257 -20.60 -2.19 2.47
C LYS A 257 -21.22 -0.88 2.97
N GLY A 258 -22.02 -0.24 2.11
CA GLY A 258 -22.68 1.04 2.40
C GLY A 258 -21.76 2.27 2.34
N VAL A 259 -20.46 2.11 2.03
CA VAL A 259 -19.56 3.25 1.81
C VAL A 259 -19.89 3.91 0.47
N ASN A 260 -20.41 5.13 0.52
CA ASN A 260 -20.71 5.92 -0.67
C ASN A 260 -19.46 6.54 -1.31
N LEU A 261 -19.62 7.10 -2.50
CA LEU A 261 -18.53 7.71 -3.26
C LEU A 261 -17.85 8.87 -2.53
N GLU A 262 -18.62 9.70 -1.82
CA GLU A 262 -18.09 10.82 -1.05
C GLU A 262 -17.11 10.32 0.01
N LEU A 263 -17.51 9.32 0.80
CA LEU A 263 -16.67 8.75 1.84
C LEU A 263 -15.46 8.03 1.26
N ALA A 264 -15.63 7.29 0.15
CA ALA A 264 -14.52 6.63 -0.54
C ALA A 264 -13.42 7.62 -0.97
N MET A 265 -13.80 8.83 -1.39
CA MET A 265 -12.86 9.85 -1.89
C MET A 265 -12.33 10.80 -0.80
N HIS A 266 -13.09 11.04 0.28
CA HIS A 266 -12.78 12.09 1.25
C HIS A 266 -12.51 11.63 2.69
N LYS A 267 -12.66 10.33 3.00
CA LYS A 267 -12.45 9.84 4.37
C LYS A 267 -11.04 10.17 4.89
N PRO A 268 -10.87 10.98 5.95
CA PRO A 268 -9.57 11.57 6.31
C PRO A 268 -8.60 10.60 7.02
N ASP A 269 -9.09 9.48 7.51
CA ASP A 269 -8.38 8.49 8.33
C ASP A 269 -8.05 7.20 7.55
N THR A 270 -7.94 7.28 6.23
CA THR A 270 -7.58 6.13 5.38
C THR A 270 -6.67 6.56 4.23
N ASP A 271 -5.70 5.70 3.90
CA ASP A 271 -4.82 5.90 2.74
C ASP A 271 -5.51 5.48 1.41
N HIS A 272 -6.75 4.99 1.46
CA HIS A 272 -7.54 4.62 0.27
C HIS A 272 -8.31 5.79 -0.35
N SER A 273 -8.41 6.93 0.35
CA SER A 273 -9.11 8.12 -0.12
C SER A 273 -8.12 9.19 -0.56
N CYS A 274 -8.56 10.13 -1.39
CA CYS A 274 -7.73 11.26 -1.83
C CYS A 274 -7.32 12.12 -0.62
N VAL A 275 -8.29 12.53 0.20
CA VAL A 275 -8.05 13.43 1.34
C VAL A 275 -7.22 12.75 2.42
N GLY A 276 -7.51 11.49 2.74
CA GLY A 276 -6.82 10.76 3.80
C GLY A 276 -5.38 10.43 3.43
N CYS A 277 -5.13 9.95 2.20
CA CYS A 277 -3.76 9.71 1.74
C CYS A 277 -2.96 11.02 1.72
N HIS A 278 -3.50 12.12 1.17
CA HIS A 278 -2.83 13.42 1.17
C HIS A 278 -2.54 13.91 2.60
N ALA A 279 -3.49 13.72 3.53
CA ALA A 279 -3.29 14.03 4.94
C ALA A 279 -2.17 13.24 5.57
N THR A 280 -2.10 11.94 5.30
CA THR A 280 -0.98 11.10 5.73
C THR A 280 0.35 11.61 5.19
N GLN A 281 0.41 12.05 3.91
CA GLN A 281 1.65 12.56 3.30
C GLN A 281 2.14 13.83 3.99
N TYR A 282 1.30 14.86 4.11
CA TYR A 282 1.73 16.14 4.67
C TYR A 282 1.96 16.09 6.18
N LYS A 283 1.31 15.16 6.92
CA LYS A 283 1.54 14.99 8.36
C LYS A 283 2.84 14.26 8.67
N LYS A 284 3.23 13.29 7.83
CA LYS A 284 4.47 12.52 8.02
C LYS A 284 5.71 13.26 7.52
N ASN A 285 5.56 14.15 6.53
CA ASN A 285 6.68 14.90 5.98
C ASN A 285 7.08 16.04 6.93
N LYS A 286 8.33 16.00 7.43
CA LYS A 286 8.88 17.02 8.33
C LYS A 286 8.87 18.44 7.74
N ASN A 287 8.95 18.56 6.40
CA ASN A 287 8.88 19.85 5.71
C ASN A 287 7.45 20.43 5.66
N CYS A 288 6.43 19.62 5.93
CA CYS A 288 5.01 20.00 5.88
C CYS A 288 4.39 20.06 7.28
N ALA A 289 4.81 19.16 8.17
CA ALA A 289 4.22 18.95 9.48
C ALA A 289 4.20 20.21 10.36
N GLY A 290 5.17 21.11 10.21
CA GLY A 290 5.24 22.35 10.99
C GLY A 290 3.97 23.22 10.88
N CYS A 291 3.34 23.27 9.70
CA CYS A 291 2.07 23.98 9.50
C CYS A 291 0.85 23.05 9.63
N HIS A 292 0.98 21.79 9.18
CA HIS A 292 -0.17 20.91 9.01
C HIS A 292 -0.48 19.99 10.21
N GLN A 293 0.42 19.81 11.17
CA GLN A 293 0.21 18.89 12.30
C GLN A 293 -0.93 19.36 13.20
N SER A 294 -1.09 20.68 13.36
CA SER A 294 -2.12 21.30 14.19
C SER A 294 -3.45 21.52 13.46
N THR A 295 -3.52 21.21 12.16
CA THR A 295 -4.77 21.33 11.39
C THR A 295 -5.71 20.18 11.76
N PRO A 296 -6.93 20.44 12.28
CA PRO A 296 -7.87 19.39 12.63
C PRO A 296 -8.27 18.59 11.37
N THR A 297 -8.15 17.27 11.41
CA THR A 297 -8.57 16.38 10.31
C THR A 297 -10.08 16.37 10.09
N SER A 298 -10.86 16.83 11.07
CA SER A 298 -12.31 17.01 11.00
C SER A 298 -12.74 18.42 10.62
N ALA A 299 -11.79 19.33 10.35
CA ALA A 299 -12.14 20.67 9.91
C ALA A 299 -12.92 20.60 8.60
N LYS A 300 -14.05 21.32 8.53
CA LYS A 300 -14.85 21.44 7.31
C LYS A 300 -13.94 21.93 6.19
N MET A 301 -13.90 21.19 5.08
CA MET A 301 -13.13 21.60 3.90
C MET A 301 -13.64 22.96 3.42
N SER A 302 -12.70 23.85 3.08
CA SER A 302 -13.06 25.13 2.48
C SER A 302 -13.52 24.93 1.03
N ASP A 303 -14.41 25.79 0.55
CA ASP A 303 -14.85 25.78 -0.86
C ASP A 303 -13.67 25.85 -1.86
N ARG A 304 -12.58 26.52 -1.45
CA ARG A 304 -11.32 26.58 -2.22
C ARG A 304 -10.70 25.19 -2.38
N SER A 305 -10.63 24.42 -1.29
CA SER A 305 -10.08 23.07 -1.29
C SER A 305 -10.92 22.12 -2.16
N CYS A 306 -12.24 22.32 -2.23
CA CYS A 306 -13.11 21.56 -3.11
C CYS A 306 -12.75 21.79 -4.60
N LYS A 307 -12.52 23.05 -5.00
CA LYS A 307 -12.22 23.45 -6.39
C LYS A 307 -10.86 22.96 -6.90
N VAL A 308 -9.96 22.54 -6.02
CA VAL A 308 -8.67 21.93 -6.38
C VAL A 308 -8.86 20.60 -7.14
N CYS A 309 -9.90 19.84 -6.78
CA CYS A 309 -10.24 18.57 -7.42
C CYS A 309 -11.46 18.68 -8.34
N HIS A 310 -12.52 19.35 -7.88
CA HIS A 310 -13.79 19.46 -8.58
C HIS A 310 -13.75 20.62 -9.59
N ILE A 311 -13.57 20.27 -10.87
CA ILE A 311 -13.36 21.25 -11.93
C ILE A 311 -14.59 21.28 -12.85
N PRO A 312 -15.20 22.46 -13.07
CA PRO A 312 -16.32 22.59 -14.01
C PRO A 312 -15.86 22.25 -15.42
N LEU A 313 -16.73 21.64 -16.21
CA LEU A 313 -16.47 21.43 -17.63
C LEU A 313 -16.56 22.79 -18.34
N PRO A 314 -15.58 23.15 -19.19
CA PRO A 314 -15.69 24.33 -20.03
C PRO A 314 -16.91 24.26 -20.94
N GLU A 315 -17.51 25.41 -21.24
CA GLU A 315 -18.67 25.49 -22.13
C GLU A 315 -18.35 24.85 -23.50
N GLY A 316 -19.29 24.04 -24.00
CA GLY A 316 -19.16 23.35 -25.29
C GLY A 316 -18.28 22.09 -25.28
N VAL A 317 -17.57 21.78 -24.18
CA VAL A 317 -16.76 20.56 -24.09
C VAL A 317 -17.65 19.37 -23.71
N LYS A 318 -17.72 18.37 -24.60
CA LYS A 318 -18.36 17.09 -24.32
C LYS A 318 -17.42 16.19 -23.53
N LEU A 319 -17.98 15.44 -22.58
CA LEU A 319 -17.24 14.51 -21.74
C LEU A 319 -16.84 13.27 -22.54
N ASP A 320 -15.56 13.18 -22.86
CA ASP A 320 -14.93 12.06 -23.57
C ASP A 320 -13.68 11.55 -22.84
N GLU A 321 -12.91 10.66 -23.48
CA GLU A 321 -11.70 10.07 -22.92
C GLU A 321 -10.55 11.10 -22.78
N ASN A 322 -10.54 12.16 -23.59
CA ASN A 322 -9.51 13.19 -23.59
C ASN A 322 -9.78 14.32 -22.60
N THR A 323 -11.02 14.43 -22.11
CA THR A 323 -11.47 15.51 -21.23
C THR A 323 -10.62 15.60 -19.97
N ALA A 324 -10.25 14.46 -19.36
CA ALA A 324 -9.40 14.46 -18.17
C ALA A 324 -8.04 15.11 -18.44
N LYS A 325 -7.43 14.79 -19.59
CA LYS A 325 -6.15 15.35 -20.02
C LYS A 325 -6.23 16.85 -20.25
N LEU A 326 -7.24 17.31 -20.99
CA LEU A 326 -7.45 18.74 -21.25
C LEU A 326 -7.57 19.53 -19.94
N LEU A 327 -8.37 19.03 -18.99
CA LEU A 327 -8.57 19.70 -17.70
C LEU A 327 -7.32 19.68 -16.82
N LEU A 328 -6.52 18.61 -16.89
CA LEU A 328 -5.26 18.51 -16.12
C LEU A 328 -4.17 19.42 -16.70
N GLU A 329 -4.05 19.50 -18.02
CA GLU A 329 -3.06 20.34 -18.71
C GLU A 329 -3.34 21.84 -18.52
N ALA A 330 -4.60 22.22 -18.35
CA ALA A 330 -5.00 23.59 -18.07
C ALA A 330 -4.70 24.05 -16.63
N ARG A 331 -4.29 23.15 -15.72
CA ARG A 331 -4.02 23.50 -14.32
C ARG A 331 -2.75 24.35 -14.17
N PRO A 332 -2.75 25.35 -13.27
CA PRO A 332 -1.52 26.03 -12.88
C PRO A 332 -0.49 25.02 -12.34
N LYS A 333 0.75 25.07 -12.85
CA LYS A 333 1.82 24.13 -12.48
C LYS A 333 2.55 24.52 -11.20
N LYS A 334 2.46 25.78 -10.78
CA LYS A 334 3.12 26.31 -9.59
C LYS A 334 2.11 27.10 -8.76
N ALA A 335 2.20 26.92 -7.44
CA ALA A 335 1.48 27.73 -6.48
C ALA A 335 1.91 29.19 -6.64
N PRO A 336 0.96 30.14 -6.69
CA PRO A 336 1.32 31.55 -6.67
C PRO A 336 1.90 31.91 -5.29
N THR A 337 2.89 32.79 -5.24
CA THR A 337 3.47 33.31 -3.98
C THR A 337 3.57 34.83 -4.02
N PHE A 338 3.76 35.45 -2.86
CA PHE A 338 4.19 36.85 -2.77
C PHE A 338 5.65 37.00 -3.21
N THR A 339 6.03 38.20 -3.68
CA THR A 339 7.44 38.52 -3.95
C THR A 339 8.18 38.81 -2.64
N GLN A 340 9.52 38.83 -2.69
CA GLN A 340 10.35 39.03 -1.49
C GLN A 340 10.07 40.39 -0.83
N GLU A 341 9.86 41.43 -1.64
CA GLU A 341 9.60 42.81 -1.21
C GLU A 341 8.26 42.93 -0.50
N GLU A 342 7.32 42.04 -0.81
CA GLU A 342 5.99 42.00 -0.20
C GLU A 342 5.97 41.36 1.19
N ILE A 343 7.04 40.68 1.59
CA ILE A 343 7.17 39.95 2.85
C ILE A 343 8.13 40.72 3.75
N PRO A 344 7.77 41.15 4.97
CA PRO A 344 8.70 41.84 5.87
C PRO A 344 9.95 41.01 6.17
N GLU A 345 11.14 41.62 6.10
CA GLU A 345 12.42 40.94 6.32
C GLU A 345 12.53 40.41 7.76
N LYS A 346 12.28 41.29 8.71
CA LYS A 346 12.27 41.04 10.15
C LYS A 346 11.04 41.67 10.78
N ILE A 347 10.58 41.10 11.89
CA ILE A 347 9.47 41.61 12.68
C ILE A 347 9.89 41.60 14.15
N SER A 348 9.73 42.72 14.85
CA SER A 348 9.96 42.78 16.29
C SER A 348 8.70 42.36 17.05
N ILE A 349 8.78 41.29 17.84
CA ILE A 349 7.66 40.78 18.64
C ILE A 349 7.90 41.14 20.10
N GLY A 350 7.30 42.25 20.54
CA GLY A 350 7.57 42.84 21.87
C GLY A 350 6.33 43.21 22.69
N LYS A 351 5.11 42.90 22.24
CA LYS A 351 3.87 43.33 22.92
C LYS A 351 3.75 42.85 24.37
N LEU A 352 4.49 41.81 24.75
CA LEU A 352 4.52 41.23 26.09
C LEU A 352 5.91 41.32 26.77
N SER A 353 6.83 42.12 26.23
CA SER A 353 8.19 42.26 26.76
C SER A 353 8.16 42.88 28.16
N LYS A 354 8.38 42.04 29.16
CA LYS A 354 8.50 42.42 30.59
C LYS A 354 9.77 41.85 31.20
N LYS A 355 9.92 40.52 31.14
CA LYS A 355 11.07 39.77 31.67
C LYS A 355 12.19 39.56 30.64
N TYR A 356 11.83 39.56 29.36
CA TYR A 356 12.74 39.39 28.24
C TYR A 356 12.51 40.50 27.22
N GLU A 357 13.56 40.82 26.47
CA GLU A 357 13.53 41.78 25.37
C GLU A 357 12.61 41.31 24.23
N ALA A 358 12.27 42.24 23.33
CA ALA A 358 11.49 41.90 22.15
C ALA A 358 12.28 40.93 21.26
N VAL A 359 11.58 39.96 20.69
CA VAL A 359 12.21 38.99 19.78
C VAL A 359 12.35 39.62 18.40
N ASP A 360 13.58 39.69 17.89
CA ASP A 360 13.85 40.00 16.48
C ASP A 360 13.59 38.74 15.62
N PHE A 361 12.38 38.63 15.07
CA PHE A 361 11.94 37.44 14.33
C PHE A 361 12.34 37.52 12.84
N PRO A 362 13.14 36.59 12.32
CA PRO A 362 13.62 36.61 10.93
C PRO A 362 12.55 36.10 9.95
N HIS A 363 11.47 36.87 9.82
CA HIS A 363 10.24 36.50 9.13
C HIS A 363 10.45 36.03 7.67
N ARG A 364 11.02 36.87 6.79
CA ARG A 364 11.23 36.53 5.38
C ARG A 364 12.14 35.32 5.20
N LYS A 365 13.18 35.20 6.03
CA LYS A 365 14.12 34.07 5.99
C LYS A 365 13.41 32.75 6.26
N ILE A 366 12.48 32.72 7.22
CA ILE A 366 11.70 31.52 7.54
C ILE A 366 10.74 31.17 6.40
N ILE A 367 10.00 32.14 5.86
CA ILE A 367 9.10 31.91 4.72
C ILE A 367 9.86 31.40 3.50
N ASN A 368 11.01 31.98 3.19
CA ASN A 368 11.86 31.50 2.09
C ASN A 368 12.29 30.05 2.29
N LYS A 369 12.67 29.68 3.51
CA LYS A 369 13.07 28.30 3.79
C LYS A 369 11.90 27.32 3.69
N ILE A 370 10.69 27.73 4.09
CA ILE A 370 9.47 26.94 3.91
C ILE A 370 9.19 26.73 2.42
N THR A 371 9.24 27.78 1.60
CA THR A 371 9.02 27.70 0.15
C THR A 371 10.08 26.84 -0.55
N GLU A 372 11.34 26.97 -0.17
CA GLU A 372 12.44 26.12 -0.67
C GLU A 372 12.19 24.65 -0.30
N ASN A 373 11.81 24.37 0.94
CA ASN A 373 11.55 23.01 1.42
C ASN A 373 10.30 22.36 0.80
N MET A 374 9.32 23.17 0.37
CA MET A 374 8.20 22.69 -0.45
C MET A 374 8.68 22.29 -1.85
N GLY A 375 9.62 23.05 -2.43
CA GLY A 375 10.24 22.76 -3.73
C GLY A 375 9.21 22.46 -4.82
N ASP A 376 9.48 21.46 -5.65
CA ASP A 376 8.59 21.01 -6.72
C ASP A 376 7.58 19.94 -6.25
N ASN A 377 7.27 19.86 -4.95
CA ASN A 377 6.28 18.91 -4.46
C ASN A 377 4.90 19.22 -5.08
N THR A 378 4.46 18.36 -5.99
CA THR A 378 3.25 18.57 -6.80
C THR A 378 1.98 18.70 -5.95
N LEU A 379 1.90 18.01 -4.81
CA LEU A 379 0.78 18.13 -3.88
C LEU A 379 0.73 19.55 -3.27
N ALA A 380 1.86 20.05 -2.77
CA ALA A 380 1.94 21.40 -2.21
C ALA A 380 1.67 22.48 -3.28
N GLN A 381 2.26 22.33 -4.47
CA GLN A 381 2.07 23.28 -5.58
C GLN A 381 0.62 23.36 -6.05
N HIS A 382 -0.14 22.26 -5.95
CA HIS A 382 -1.54 22.22 -6.39
C HIS A 382 -2.52 22.68 -5.30
N PHE A 383 -2.30 22.31 -4.03
CA PHE A 383 -3.23 22.63 -2.95
C PHE A 383 -3.03 24.03 -2.34
N HIS A 384 -1.86 24.66 -2.51
CA HIS A 384 -1.62 26.06 -2.13
C HIS A 384 -2.01 27.03 -3.25
N ALA A 385 -3.29 27.02 -3.63
CA ALA A 385 -3.78 27.71 -4.82
C ALA A 385 -3.83 29.25 -4.75
N GLU A 386 -3.62 29.86 -3.58
CA GLU A 386 -3.60 31.33 -3.41
C GLU A 386 -2.27 31.82 -2.81
N LYS A 387 -1.86 33.05 -3.18
CA LYS A 387 -0.58 33.64 -2.73
C LYS A 387 -0.37 33.60 -1.22
N ALA A 388 -1.45 33.77 -0.46
CA ALA A 388 -1.44 33.83 1.00
C ALA A 388 -1.70 32.47 1.68
N THR A 389 -1.93 31.37 0.94
CA THR A 389 -2.25 30.06 1.56
C THR A 389 -1.13 29.57 2.47
N THR A 390 0.14 29.72 2.08
CA THR A 390 1.26 29.32 2.97
C THR A 390 1.33 30.20 4.21
N CYS A 391 0.98 31.49 4.10
CA CYS A 391 1.01 32.43 5.21
C CYS A 391 0.00 32.04 6.32
N SER A 392 -1.14 31.42 5.96
CA SER A 392 -2.13 30.97 6.95
C SER A 392 -1.69 29.79 7.80
N GLY A 393 -0.54 29.17 7.49
CA GLY A 393 0.08 28.19 8.39
C GLY A 393 0.47 28.80 9.74
N CYS A 394 0.82 30.09 9.78
CA CYS A 394 1.06 30.85 11.00
C CYS A 394 -0.08 31.85 11.27
N HIS A 395 -0.52 32.59 10.25
CA HIS A 395 -1.63 33.54 10.32
C HIS A 395 -2.99 32.84 10.14
N HIS A 396 -3.24 31.80 10.92
CA HIS A 396 -4.48 31.03 10.85
C HIS A 396 -5.66 31.79 11.46
N ASN A 397 -6.89 31.35 11.16
CA ASN A 397 -8.15 31.99 11.62
C ASN A 397 -8.35 33.44 11.18
N ALA A 398 -7.57 33.92 10.20
CA ALA A 398 -7.73 35.22 9.56
C ALA A 398 -7.99 35.06 8.04
N PRO A 399 -8.61 36.05 7.38
CA PRO A 399 -8.72 36.06 5.93
C PRO A 399 -7.35 36.02 5.24
N LEU A 400 -7.27 35.30 4.13
CA LEU A 400 -6.08 35.22 3.28
C LEU A 400 -5.82 36.58 2.63
N THR A 401 -4.86 37.35 3.17
CA THR A 401 -4.50 38.68 2.70
C THR A 401 -2.98 38.87 2.75
N LYS A 402 -2.49 39.93 2.09
CA LYS A 402 -1.08 40.35 2.14
C LYS A 402 -0.68 40.91 3.50
N GLN A 403 -1.64 41.49 4.24
CA GLN A 403 -1.45 42.08 5.56
C GLN A 403 -2.41 41.42 6.55
N PRO A 404 -2.14 40.18 6.97
CA PRO A 404 -2.98 39.52 7.96
C PRO A 404 -2.89 40.25 9.30
N SER A 405 -4.01 40.35 10.01
CA SER A 405 -4.06 40.87 11.37
C SER A 405 -3.32 39.92 12.31
N GLY A 406 -2.28 40.43 12.99
CA GLY A 406 -1.44 39.69 13.94
C GLY A 406 -0.74 40.63 14.89
#